data_AF-A0A4V0XQR3-F1
#
_entry.id   AF-A0A4V0XQR3-F1
#
_cell.length_a   1.000
_cell.length_b   1.000
_cell.length_c   1.000
_cell.angle_alpha   90.00
_cell.angle_beta   90.00
_cell.angle_gamma   90.00
#
_symmetry.space_group_name_H-M   'P 1'
#
loop_
_entity.id
_entity.type
_entity.pdbx_description
1 polymer ?
#
loop_
_entity_poly.entity_id
_entity_poly.type
_entity_poly.pdbx_seq_one_letter_code
_entity_poly.pdbx_strand_id
1 'polypeptide(L)'
;MSLTGTHQVGGREYTGEENKLLAKGQGIYRELCFSCHGYDGKGMAMEGMKPGTTIAPPLGNATTVKGHRDGIVRVLLAGLSGPIGGKTYDAQMVPMAMHDDEWIAAVTSYVRNSFGNKGAVIFPRDVARIRLEMKGVTAPWTQETLQASLPPIVKAAKDWKVSASDEADTAQNGCDADGKTRWETKSEQKKGMWYQVELPAAQAVAGVRLDAAGRPSAFPKNFKVEGSVDGKKWFPLGTSPGLYALSEAYFGAKQAKFVKVTLTDATKGQPWAIQELQLVAQK
;
A
#
# COMPACT_ATOMS: atom_id res chain seq x y z
N MET A 1 -8.00 -0.10 27.64
CA MET A 1 -6.92 -1.11 27.56
C MET A 1 -5.70 -0.45 26.94
N SER A 2 -4.77 -0.05 27.80
CA SER A 2 -3.42 0.38 27.39
C SER A 2 -2.64 -0.87 27.03
N LEU A 3 -2.03 -0.86 25.86
CA LEU A 3 -1.28 -1.98 25.35
C LEU A 3 0.20 -1.67 25.64
N THR A 4 0.85 -2.52 26.45
CA THR A 4 2.32 -2.58 26.67
C THR A 4 2.80 -3.98 26.25
N GLY A 5 3.75 -4.10 25.32
CA GLY A 5 4.35 -5.37 24.89
C GLY A 5 3.58 -6.19 23.84
N THR A 6 4.24 -6.48 22.70
CA THR A 6 3.85 -7.42 21.61
C THR A 6 2.51 -7.20 20.87
N HIS A 7 2.11 -5.95 20.59
CA HIS A 7 0.79 -5.68 20.00
C HIS A 7 0.71 -6.05 18.52
N GLN A 8 0.06 -7.18 18.26
CA GLN A 8 -0.46 -7.51 16.95
C GLN A 8 -1.59 -6.53 16.59
N VAL A 9 -1.28 -5.38 16.00
CA VAL A 9 -2.29 -4.49 15.39
C VAL A 9 -2.52 -4.94 13.94
N GLY A 10 -3.50 -5.82 13.69
CA GLY A 10 -3.78 -6.31 12.34
C GLY A 10 -3.13 -7.67 11.98
N GLY A 11 -2.68 -8.43 12.99
CA GLY A 11 -2.34 -9.86 12.84
C GLY A 11 -1.07 -10.17 12.04
N ARG A 12 -0.14 -9.22 11.92
CA ARG A 12 1.25 -9.46 11.48
C ARG A 12 2.23 -9.03 12.56
N GLU A 13 3.42 -9.62 12.54
CA GLU A 13 4.57 -9.12 13.30
C GLU A 13 5.08 -7.83 12.65
N TYR A 14 4.89 -6.70 13.34
CA TYR A 14 5.43 -5.40 12.96
C TYR A 14 6.78 -5.17 13.62
N THR A 15 7.64 -4.37 12.98
CA THR A 15 8.88 -3.91 13.59
C THR A 15 8.61 -3.02 14.82
N GLY A 16 9.62 -2.78 15.65
CA GLY A 16 9.48 -1.89 16.80
C GLY A 16 9.10 -0.44 16.41
N GLU A 17 9.58 0.04 15.26
CA GLU A 17 9.23 1.35 14.71
C GLU A 17 7.77 1.39 14.24
N GLU A 18 7.35 0.38 13.48
CA GLU A 18 5.97 0.26 13.00
C GLU A 18 4.97 0.17 14.15
N ASN A 19 5.27 -0.61 15.19
CA ASN A 19 4.42 -0.73 16.38
C ASN A 19 4.24 0.62 17.10
N LYS A 20 5.32 1.40 17.25
CA LYS A 20 5.24 2.74 17.85
C LYS A 20 4.34 3.66 17.04
N LEU A 21 4.49 3.63 15.71
CA LEU A 21 3.70 4.44 14.81
C LEU A 21 2.21 4.08 14.84
N LEU A 22 1.89 2.77 14.86
CA LEU A 22 0.52 2.27 14.97
C LEU A 22 -0.13 2.61 16.31
N ALA A 23 0.62 2.50 17.42
CA ALA A 23 0.12 2.86 18.75
C ALA A 23 -0.20 4.38 18.84
N LYS A 24 0.67 5.24 18.29
CA LYS A 24 0.39 6.68 18.17
C LYS A 24 -0.86 6.93 17.32
N GLY A 25 -0.99 6.25 16.20
CA GLY A 25 -2.15 6.37 15.30
C GLY A 25 -3.47 5.96 15.97
N GLN A 26 -3.43 4.92 16.82
CA GLN A 26 -4.59 4.51 17.62
C GLN A 26 -5.04 5.61 18.59
N GLY A 27 -4.10 6.27 19.27
CA GLY A 27 -4.39 7.40 20.16
C GLY A 27 -5.10 8.52 19.40
N ILE A 28 -4.49 8.95 18.30
CA ILE A 28 -5.05 10.00 17.41
C ILE A 28 -6.47 9.64 16.95
N TYR A 29 -6.68 8.40 16.49
CA TYR A 29 -8.01 7.97 16.03
C TYR A 29 -9.06 8.07 17.15
N ARG A 30 -8.70 7.65 18.37
CA ARG A 30 -9.57 7.65 19.55
C ARG A 30 -9.82 9.04 20.12
N GLU A 31 -8.98 10.01 19.81
CA GLU A 31 -9.16 11.39 20.25
C GLU A 31 -10.03 12.19 19.27
N LEU A 32 -9.84 11.98 17.97
CA LEU A 32 -10.43 12.84 16.94
C LEU A 32 -11.34 12.10 15.95
N CYS A 33 -10.82 11.06 15.29
CA CYS A 33 -11.49 10.45 14.13
C CYS A 33 -12.74 9.64 14.50
N PHE A 34 -12.77 9.04 15.69
CA PHE A 34 -13.87 8.17 16.13
C PHE A 34 -15.21 8.91 16.25
N SER A 35 -15.19 10.23 16.44
CA SER A 35 -16.41 11.05 16.58
C SER A 35 -17.31 10.96 15.34
N CYS A 36 -16.70 10.89 14.16
CA CYS A 36 -17.41 10.74 12.89
C CYS A 36 -17.38 9.30 12.36
N HIS A 37 -16.25 8.59 12.48
CA HIS A 37 -16.07 7.25 11.92
C HIS A 37 -16.44 6.10 12.88
N GLY A 38 -16.82 6.40 14.12
CA GLY A 38 -17.15 5.42 15.16
C GLY A 38 -15.93 4.72 15.76
N TYR A 39 -16.09 4.12 16.95
CA TYR A 39 -15.01 3.38 17.60
C TYR A 39 -14.58 2.12 16.83
N ASP A 40 -15.51 1.50 16.10
CA ASP A 40 -15.28 0.30 15.30
C ASP A 40 -15.04 0.59 13.81
N GLY A 41 -14.92 1.88 13.45
CA GLY A 41 -14.66 2.31 12.08
C GLY A 41 -15.83 2.08 11.12
N LYS A 42 -17.05 1.81 11.60
CA LYS A 42 -18.24 1.59 10.75
C LYS A 42 -19.02 2.87 10.41
N GLY A 43 -18.57 4.02 10.91
CA GLY A 43 -19.31 5.28 10.88
C GLY A 43 -20.14 5.46 12.15
N MET A 44 -20.12 6.67 12.72
CA MET A 44 -20.97 7.03 13.86
C MET A 44 -22.43 7.13 13.42
N ALA A 45 -23.34 6.42 14.08
CA ALA A 45 -24.76 6.47 13.78
C ALA A 45 -25.34 7.86 14.07
N MET A 46 -26.24 8.34 13.23
CA MET A 46 -26.98 9.57 13.46
C MET A 46 -28.30 9.26 14.17
N GLU A 47 -28.46 9.75 15.41
CA GLU A 47 -29.71 9.61 16.15
C GLU A 47 -30.86 10.31 15.44
N GLY A 48 -32.05 9.70 15.45
CA GLY A 48 -33.24 10.23 14.79
C GLY A 48 -33.29 10.07 13.27
N MET A 49 -32.22 9.55 12.65
CA MET A 49 -32.19 9.22 11.21
C MET A 49 -32.53 7.74 10.96
N LYS A 50 -32.77 7.39 9.68
CA LYS A 50 -33.04 5.99 9.28
C LYS A 50 -31.89 5.07 9.76
N PRO A 51 -32.18 3.87 10.28
CA PRO A 51 -31.15 2.91 10.66
C PRO A 51 -30.11 2.70 9.54
N GLY A 52 -28.83 2.75 9.90
CA GLY A 52 -27.71 2.69 8.94
C GLY A 52 -27.30 4.03 8.33
N THR A 53 -27.92 5.14 8.75
CA THR A 53 -27.42 6.50 8.46
C THR A 53 -26.28 6.83 9.42
N THR A 54 -25.12 7.18 8.87
CA THR A 54 -23.91 7.48 9.64
C THR A 54 -23.33 8.82 9.22
N ILE A 55 -22.65 9.50 10.15
CA ILE A 55 -22.00 10.80 9.92
C ILE A 55 -20.95 10.69 8.81
N ALA A 56 -20.11 9.65 8.89
CA ALA A 56 -19.03 9.41 7.95
C ALA A 56 -19.06 7.97 7.39
N PRO A 57 -18.36 7.70 6.28
CA PRO A 57 -18.28 6.36 5.71
C PRO A 57 -17.54 5.37 6.62
N PRO A 58 -17.84 4.07 6.51
CA PRO A 58 -17.03 3.02 7.12
C PRO A 58 -15.61 3.04 6.55
N LEU A 59 -14.63 2.76 7.41
CA LEU A 59 -13.21 2.69 7.07
C LEU A 59 -12.73 1.24 6.84
N GLY A 60 -13.44 0.27 7.41
CA GLY A 60 -13.18 -1.15 7.17
C GLY A 60 -13.53 -1.54 5.74
N ASN A 61 -12.60 -2.19 5.05
CA ASN A 61 -12.74 -2.64 3.66
C ASN A 61 -13.03 -1.56 2.61
N ALA A 62 -12.98 -0.28 2.96
CA ALA A 62 -13.24 0.81 2.04
C ALA A 62 -12.15 0.93 0.96
N THR A 63 -12.53 1.14 -0.30
CA THR A 63 -11.60 1.30 -1.43
C THR A 63 -10.63 2.47 -1.22
N THR A 64 -11.09 3.56 -0.62
CA THR A 64 -10.26 4.74 -0.27
C THR A 64 -9.20 4.43 0.79
N VAL A 65 -9.39 3.37 1.58
CA VAL A 65 -8.45 2.91 2.61
C VAL A 65 -7.56 1.79 2.08
N LYS A 66 -8.11 0.78 1.38
CA LYS A 66 -7.39 -0.41 0.90
C LYS A 66 -6.74 -0.28 -0.46
N GLY A 67 -7.16 0.71 -1.26
CA GLY A 67 -6.56 1.00 -2.56
C GLY A 67 -5.13 1.52 -2.43
N HIS A 68 -4.71 2.33 -3.41
CA HIS A 68 -3.39 2.94 -3.41
C HIS A 68 -3.09 3.63 -2.07
N ARG A 69 -1.96 3.30 -1.43
CA ARG A 69 -1.62 3.78 -0.09
C ARG A 69 -1.61 5.30 0.05
N ASP A 70 -1.23 6.03 -1.01
CA ASP A 70 -1.25 7.50 -1.00
C ASP A 70 -2.67 8.09 -0.93
N GLY A 71 -3.71 7.33 -1.29
CA GLY A 71 -5.09 7.82 -1.34
C GLY A 71 -5.60 8.31 0.01
N ILE A 72 -5.41 7.50 1.06
CA ILE A 72 -5.83 7.90 2.41
C ILE A 72 -5.04 9.12 2.93
N VAL A 73 -3.77 9.26 2.55
CA VAL A 73 -2.94 10.42 2.91
C VAL A 73 -3.45 11.67 2.21
N ARG A 74 -3.71 11.58 0.90
CA ARG A 74 -4.25 12.68 0.09
C ARG A 74 -5.62 13.13 0.61
N VAL A 75 -6.49 12.18 0.99
CA VAL A 75 -7.77 12.46 1.66
C VAL A 75 -7.56 13.17 2.98
N LEU A 76 -6.64 12.72 3.82
CA LEU A 76 -6.43 13.35 5.12
C LEU A 76 -5.80 14.74 4.99
N LEU A 77 -5.03 15.01 3.94
CA LEU A 77 -4.43 16.32 3.68
C LEU A 77 -5.41 17.32 3.08
N ALA A 78 -6.23 16.96 2.09
CA ALA A 78 -7.11 17.91 1.40
C ALA A 78 -8.61 17.76 1.71
N GLY A 79 -8.99 16.72 2.44
CA GLY A 79 -10.39 16.35 2.66
C GLY A 79 -10.98 15.55 1.49
N LEU A 80 -12.21 15.09 1.67
CA LEU A 80 -12.94 14.29 0.68
C LEU A 80 -14.44 14.62 0.76
N SER A 81 -15.02 14.86 -0.41
CA SER A 81 -16.40 15.31 -0.60
C SER A 81 -17.11 14.47 -1.65
N GLY A 82 -18.44 14.60 -1.69
CA GLY A 82 -19.30 13.91 -2.64
C GLY A 82 -19.57 12.44 -2.27
N PRO A 83 -20.23 11.69 -3.17
CA PRO A 83 -20.63 10.31 -2.89
C PRO A 83 -19.43 9.39 -2.70
N ILE A 84 -19.46 8.59 -1.63
CA ILE A 84 -18.44 7.60 -1.32
C ILE A 84 -19.04 6.21 -1.48
N GLY A 85 -18.60 5.47 -2.50
CA GLY A 85 -19.14 4.13 -2.78
C GLY A 85 -20.62 4.17 -3.16
N GLY A 86 -21.03 5.25 -3.85
CA GLY A 86 -22.42 5.48 -4.24
C GLY A 86 -23.33 6.04 -3.14
N LYS A 87 -22.83 6.20 -1.90
CA LYS A 87 -23.61 6.80 -0.79
C LYS A 87 -23.17 8.24 -0.53
N THR A 88 -24.14 9.14 -0.42
CA THR A 88 -23.90 10.53 0.01
C THR A 88 -23.84 10.60 1.53
N TYR A 89 -22.94 11.44 2.03
CA TYR A 89 -22.77 11.75 3.44
C TYR A 89 -22.93 13.26 3.62
N ASP A 90 -23.65 13.67 4.67
CA ASP A 90 -23.94 15.08 4.91
C ASP A 90 -22.68 15.86 5.29
N ALA A 91 -21.75 15.20 5.99
CA ALA A 91 -20.47 15.75 6.36
C ALA A 91 -19.40 15.47 5.30
N GLN A 92 -18.65 16.51 4.93
CA GLN A 92 -17.39 16.36 4.22
C GLN A 92 -16.31 15.83 5.18
N MET A 93 -15.39 14.99 4.69
CA MET A 93 -14.17 14.69 5.42
C MET A 93 -13.31 15.95 5.51
N VAL A 94 -13.08 16.44 6.73
CA VAL A 94 -12.30 17.66 6.98
C VAL A 94 -10.81 17.44 6.71
N PRO A 95 -10.11 18.41 6.10
CA PRO A 95 -8.66 18.33 5.91
C PRO A 95 -7.93 18.49 7.24
N MET A 96 -6.90 17.68 7.43
CA MET A 96 -6.01 17.68 8.59
C MET A 96 -4.59 18.13 8.22
N ALA A 97 -4.43 18.90 7.12
CA ALA A 97 -3.14 19.35 6.60
C ALA A 97 -2.24 20.06 7.61
N MET A 98 -2.84 20.66 8.65
CA MET A 98 -2.16 21.41 9.71
C MET A 98 -1.31 20.53 10.64
N HIS A 99 -1.61 19.23 10.70
CA HIS A 99 -0.80 18.28 11.47
C HIS A 99 0.48 17.92 10.74
N ASP A 100 1.53 17.55 11.47
CA ASP A 100 2.81 17.17 10.88
C ASP A 100 2.77 15.81 10.14
N ASP A 101 3.88 15.48 9.48
CA ASP A 101 4.01 14.24 8.71
C ASP A 101 3.92 12.99 9.58
N GLU A 102 4.35 13.06 10.84
CA GLU A 102 4.31 11.92 11.76
C GLU A 102 2.88 11.62 12.23
N TRP A 103 2.10 12.65 12.54
CA TRP A 103 0.70 12.54 12.93
C TRP A 103 -0.14 11.93 11.81
N ILE A 104 0.03 12.43 10.58
CA ILE A 104 -0.68 11.93 9.39
C ILE A 104 -0.26 10.49 9.10
N ALA A 105 1.04 10.19 9.13
CA ALA A 105 1.57 8.84 8.92
C ALA A 105 1.01 7.85 9.96
N ALA A 106 0.96 8.25 11.23
CA ALA A 106 0.49 7.42 12.32
C ALA A 106 -0.97 7.02 12.16
N VAL A 107 -1.88 7.99 12.01
CA VAL A 107 -3.32 7.69 11.94
C VAL A 107 -3.70 6.97 10.65
N THR A 108 -3.09 7.32 9.51
CA THR A 108 -3.36 6.62 8.25
C THR A 108 -2.85 5.18 8.28
N SER A 109 -1.69 4.92 8.90
CA SER A 109 -1.19 3.57 9.15
C SER A 109 -2.11 2.75 10.05
N TYR A 110 -2.61 3.35 11.13
CA TYR A 110 -3.54 2.70 12.05
C TYR A 110 -4.84 2.31 11.34
N VAL A 111 -5.45 3.22 10.58
CA VAL A 111 -6.70 2.94 9.83
C VAL A 111 -6.49 1.85 8.79
N ARG A 112 -5.37 1.85 8.06
CA ARG A 112 -5.02 0.81 7.07
C ARG A 112 -4.74 -0.57 7.68
N ASN A 113 -4.54 -0.66 8.99
CA ASN A 113 -4.23 -1.91 9.71
C ASN A 113 -5.21 -2.24 10.84
N SER A 114 -6.35 -1.52 10.87
CA SER A 114 -7.45 -1.72 11.82
C SER A 114 -8.75 -2.02 11.08
N PHE A 115 -9.81 -2.37 11.82
CA PHE A 115 -11.15 -2.59 11.24
C PHE A 115 -11.18 -3.70 10.17
N GLY A 116 -10.29 -4.68 10.30
CA GLY A 116 -10.11 -5.78 9.33
C GLY A 116 -9.23 -5.43 8.13
N ASN A 117 -8.72 -4.20 8.04
CA ASN A 117 -7.78 -3.81 7.01
C ASN A 117 -6.39 -4.41 7.28
N LYS A 118 -5.67 -4.72 6.18
CA LYS A 118 -4.29 -5.19 6.18
C LYS A 118 -3.58 -4.45 5.04
N GLY A 119 -2.73 -3.49 5.37
CA GLY A 119 -2.13 -2.63 4.36
C GLY A 119 -0.75 -2.12 4.76
N ALA A 120 0.01 -1.64 3.79
CA ALA A 120 1.32 -1.06 4.05
C ALA A 120 1.24 0.06 5.09
N VAL A 121 2.21 0.06 6.02
CA VAL A 121 2.45 1.17 6.95
C VAL A 121 2.92 2.37 6.15
N ILE A 122 2.39 3.53 6.48
CA ILE A 122 2.75 4.82 5.89
C ILE A 122 3.71 5.51 6.85
N PHE A 123 4.92 5.83 6.40
CA PHE A 123 5.93 6.50 7.21
C PHE A 123 5.91 8.02 6.99
N PRO A 124 6.48 8.82 7.90
CA PRO A 124 6.53 10.28 7.76
C PRO A 124 7.14 10.74 6.42
N ARG A 125 8.18 10.06 5.94
CA ARG A 125 8.80 10.32 4.63
C ARG A 125 7.83 10.20 3.45
N ASP A 126 6.83 9.32 3.56
CA ASP A 126 5.82 9.14 2.51
C ASP A 126 4.86 10.32 2.50
N VAL A 127 4.47 10.81 3.67
CA VAL A 127 3.62 12.01 3.81
C VAL A 127 4.37 13.24 3.29
N ALA A 128 5.65 13.40 3.64
CA ALA A 128 6.49 14.48 3.15
C ALA A 128 6.54 14.52 1.61
N ARG A 129 6.75 13.36 0.97
CA ARG A 129 6.68 13.23 -0.50
C ARG A 129 5.31 13.64 -1.03
N ILE A 130 4.23 13.11 -0.46
CA ILE A 130 2.87 13.39 -0.93
C ILE A 130 2.52 14.88 -0.80
N ARG A 131 2.96 15.56 0.26
CA ARG A 131 2.80 17.02 0.38
C ARG A 131 3.47 17.79 -0.76
N LEU A 132 4.66 17.35 -1.20
CA LEU A 132 5.34 17.95 -2.35
C LEU A 132 4.55 17.72 -3.65
N GLU A 133 3.99 16.52 -3.83
CA GLU A 133 3.15 16.17 -4.99
C GLU A 133 1.80 16.90 -5.00
N MET A 134 1.30 17.31 -3.84
CA MET A 134 0.02 18.00 -3.67
C MET A 134 0.13 19.53 -3.69
N LYS A 135 1.30 20.09 -4.03
CA LYS A 135 1.43 21.56 -4.16
C LYS A 135 0.40 22.10 -5.16
N GLY A 136 -0.41 23.05 -4.72
CA GLY A 136 -1.47 23.66 -5.53
C GLY A 136 -2.85 22.99 -5.44
N VAL A 137 -2.99 21.88 -4.70
CA VAL A 137 -4.31 21.32 -4.38
C VAL A 137 -4.98 22.18 -3.31
N THR A 138 -6.07 22.86 -3.67
CA THR A 138 -6.81 23.76 -2.77
C THR A 138 -8.25 23.32 -2.52
N ALA A 139 -8.78 22.39 -3.32
CA ALA A 139 -10.12 21.87 -3.19
C ALA A 139 -10.12 20.47 -2.55
N PRO A 140 -11.17 20.08 -1.82
CA PRO A 140 -11.38 18.71 -1.38
C PRO A 140 -11.44 17.75 -2.56
N TRP A 141 -11.00 16.52 -2.34
CA TRP A 141 -11.13 15.50 -3.36
C TRP A 141 -12.59 15.09 -3.57
N THR A 142 -12.90 14.63 -4.76
CA THR A 142 -13.97 13.67 -5.06
C THR A 142 -13.35 12.29 -5.26
N GLN A 143 -14.14 11.21 -5.30
CA GLN A 143 -13.58 9.88 -5.61
C GLN A 143 -12.83 9.86 -6.95
N GLU A 144 -13.40 10.53 -7.96
CA GLU A 144 -12.83 10.62 -9.31
C GLU A 144 -11.52 11.41 -9.33
N THR A 145 -11.52 12.62 -8.77
CA THR A 145 -10.31 13.48 -8.75
C THR A 145 -9.22 12.90 -7.87
N LEU A 146 -9.57 12.22 -6.76
CA LEU A 146 -8.63 11.46 -5.95
C LEU A 146 -7.97 10.38 -6.79
N GLN A 147 -8.77 9.53 -7.47
CA GLN A 147 -8.26 8.44 -8.28
C GLN A 147 -7.36 8.94 -9.41
N ALA A 148 -7.76 10.02 -10.09
CA ALA A 148 -6.95 10.66 -11.12
C ALA A 148 -5.66 11.29 -10.57
N SER A 149 -5.61 11.65 -9.28
CA SER A 149 -4.44 12.25 -8.65
C SER A 149 -3.34 11.24 -8.30
N LEU A 150 -3.69 9.96 -8.15
CA LEU A 150 -2.79 8.94 -7.64
C LEU A 150 -1.70 8.57 -8.67
N PRO A 151 -0.48 8.24 -8.21
CA PRO A 151 0.52 7.62 -9.07
C PRO A 151 -0.06 6.40 -9.80
N PRO A 152 0.11 6.31 -11.13
CA PRO A 152 -0.48 5.22 -11.90
C PRO A 152 0.16 3.89 -11.56
N ILE A 153 -0.68 2.87 -11.39
CA ILE A 153 -0.26 1.48 -11.30
C ILE A 153 -0.08 0.96 -12.73
N VAL A 154 1.16 0.72 -13.12
CA VAL A 154 1.52 0.10 -14.39
C VAL A 154 1.39 -1.41 -14.23
N LYS A 155 0.39 -1.97 -14.89
CA LYS A 155 0.17 -3.42 -14.95
C LYS A 155 1.12 -4.06 -15.96
N ALA A 156 1.36 -5.35 -15.77
CA ALA A 156 2.09 -6.16 -16.72
C ALA A 156 1.52 -6.04 -18.13
N ALA A 157 2.40 -6.07 -19.13
CA ALA A 157 2.03 -6.11 -20.54
C ALA A 157 2.72 -7.30 -21.21
N LYS A 158 2.12 -7.82 -22.29
CA LYS A 158 2.60 -9.02 -22.98
C LYS A 158 4.03 -8.91 -23.53
N ASP A 159 4.52 -7.69 -23.72
CA ASP A 159 5.86 -7.38 -24.23
C ASP A 159 6.91 -7.19 -23.12
N TRP A 160 6.52 -7.29 -21.84
CA TRP A 160 7.45 -7.32 -20.73
C TRP A 160 8.13 -8.68 -20.68
N LYS A 161 9.46 -8.68 -20.66
CA LYS A 161 10.22 -9.92 -20.48
C LYS A 161 10.44 -10.17 -19.01
N VAL A 162 10.27 -11.41 -18.60
CA VAL A 162 10.35 -11.79 -17.19
C VAL A 162 11.37 -12.91 -17.03
N SER A 163 12.14 -12.84 -15.95
CA SER A 163 13.05 -13.91 -15.53
C SER A 163 13.06 -14.02 -14.02
N ALA A 164 13.38 -15.21 -13.51
CA ALA A 164 13.43 -15.47 -12.08
C ALA A 164 14.57 -16.45 -11.72
N SER A 165 14.96 -16.46 -10.45
CA SER A 165 16.01 -17.34 -9.93
C SER A 165 15.58 -18.81 -9.75
N ASP A 166 14.27 -19.05 -9.70
CA ASP A 166 13.66 -20.38 -9.53
C ASP A 166 12.43 -20.44 -10.46
N GLU A 167 12.07 -21.63 -10.91
CA GLU A 167 10.92 -21.85 -11.83
C GLU A 167 10.87 -20.84 -13.00
N ALA A 168 12.02 -20.63 -13.66
CA ALA A 168 12.20 -19.59 -14.69
C ALA A 168 11.23 -19.74 -15.88
N ASP A 169 10.90 -20.97 -16.28
CA ASP A 169 9.98 -21.26 -17.39
C ASP A 169 8.55 -20.78 -17.12
N THR A 170 8.18 -20.59 -15.85
CA THR A 170 6.86 -20.08 -15.45
C THR A 170 6.90 -18.63 -14.96
N ALA A 171 8.06 -17.97 -15.04
CA ALA A 171 8.25 -16.63 -14.49
C ALA A 171 7.21 -15.63 -15.03
N GLN A 172 6.86 -15.72 -16.32
CA GLN A 172 5.88 -14.83 -16.94
C GLN A 172 4.50 -14.86 -16.25
N ASN A 173 4.11 -15.98 -15.64
CA ASN A 173 2.83 -16.12 -14.94
C ASN A 173 2.69 -15.19 -13.71
N GLY A 174 3.79 -14.61 -13.21
CA GLY A 174 3.74 -13.60 -12.14
C GLY A 174 3.65 -12.17 -12.66
N CYS A 175 3.58 -11.97 -13.97
CA CYS A 175 3.57 -10.66 -14.62
C CYS A 175 2.99 -10.80 -16.05
N ASP A 176 1.74 -11.24 -16.14
CA ASP A 176 1.01 -11.43 -17.40
C ASP A 176 -0.37 -10.71 -17.42
N ALA A 177 -0.72 -10.03 -16.32
CA ALA A 177 -2.01 -9.35 -16.12
C ALA A 177 -3.22 -10.31 -16.10
N ASP A 178 -3.00 -11.60 -15.85
CA ASP A 178 -4.04 -12.56 -15.53
C ASP A 178 -4.02 -12.94 -14.04
N GLY A 179 -4.95 -12.35 -13.28
CA GLY A 179 -5.12 -12.65 -11.85
C GLY A 179 -5.51 -14.10 -11.51
N LYS A 180 -5.51 -15.03 -12.47
CA LYS A 180 -5.70 -16.48 -12.29
C LYS A 180 -4.38 -17.26 -12.35
N THR A 181 -3.32 -16.71 -12.95
CA THR A 181 -1.99 -17.33 -13.08
C THR A 181 -1.03 -16.75 -12.03
N ARG A 182 -0.02 -17.54 -11.63
CA ARG A 182 1.02 -17.08 -10.72
C ARG A 182 2.35 -17.74 -11.04
N TRP A 183 3.43 -17.02 -10.79
CA TRP A 183 4.75 -17.62 -10.61
C TRP A 183 4.92 -18.05 -9.15
N GLU A 184 5.59 -19.18 -8.93
CA GLU A 184 5.81 -19.74 -7.61
C GLU A 184 7.14 -20.50 -7.57
N THR A 185 7.95 -20.28 -6.54
CA THR A 185 9.20 -21.04 -6.35
C THR A 185 8.90 -22.49 -5.99
N LYS A 186 9.68 -23.43 -6.53
CA LYS A 186 9.58 -24.85 -6.15
C LYS A 186 10.11 -25.10 -4.74
N SER A 187 11.12 -24.34 -4.34
CA SER A 187 11.71 -24.43 -3.01
C SER A 187 11.16 -23.39 -2.05
N GLU A 188 11.39 -23.60 -0.76
CA GLU A 188 11.11 -22.58 0.26
C GLU A 188 11.92 -21.30 0.00
N GLN A 189 11.42 -20.17 0.51
CA GLN A 189 12.07 -18.87 0.28
C GLN A 189 13.49 -18.87 0.85
N LYS A 190 14.46 -18.54 0.01
CA LYS A 190 15.86 -18.38 0.39
C LYS A 190 16.30 -16.94 0.16
N LYS A 191 17.14 -16.44 1.06
CA LYS A 191 17.85 -15.17 0.87
C LYS A 191 18.60 -15.19 -0.47
N GLY A 192 18.40 -14.15 -1.27
CA GLY A 192 19.02 -14.01 -2.60
C GLY A 192 18.17 -14.52 -3.76
N MET A 193 17.04 -15.21 -3.53
CA MET A 193 16.07 -15.47 -4.60
C MET A 193 15.58 -14.15 -5.20
N TRP A 194 15.40 -14.12 -6.52
CA TRP A 194 15.07 -12.91 -7.24
C TRP A 194 14.04 -13.14 -8.36
N TYR A 195 13.30 -12.08 -8.66
CA TYR A 195 12.36 -11.99 -9.76
C TYR A 195 12.56 -10.65 -10.46
N GLN A 196 12.61 -10.66 -11.79
CA GLN A 196 13.00 -9.50 -12.59
C GLN A 196 12.06 -9.31 -13.76
N VAL A 197 11.75 -8.05 -14.05
CA VAL A 197 11.04 -7.62 -15.26
C VAL A 197 11.92 -6.68 -16.07
N GLU A 198 11.94 -6.88 -17.39
CA GLU A 198 12.46 -5.96 -18.40
C GLU A 198 11.28 -5.34 -19.15
N LEU A 199 11.22 -4.02 -19.11
CA LEU A 199 10.23 -3.18 -19.76
C LEU A 199 10.60 -2.97 -21.24
N PRO A 200 9.62 -2.73 -22.13
CA PRO A 200 9.90 -2.42 -23.53
C PRO A 200 10.73 -1.14 -23.69
N ALA A 201 10.52 -0.16 -22.80
CA ALA A 201 11.27 1.09 -22.73
C ALA A 201 11.53 1.49 -21.27
N ALA A 202 12.58 2.29 -21.06
CA ALA A 202 12.86 2.86 -19.74
C ALA A 202 11.77 3.88 -19.34
N GLN A 203 11.29 3.80 -18.10
CA GLN A 203 10.30 4.73 -17.54
C GLN A 203 10.61 5.07 -16.09
N ALA A 204 9.96 6.12 -15.57
CA ALA A 204 10.15 6.59 -14.21
C ALA A 204 9.38 5.67 -13.26
N VAL A 205 10.08 4.76 -12.60
CA VAL A 205 9.51 3.84 -11.61
C VAL A 205 9.62 4.46 -10.22
N ALA A 206 8.51 4.55 -9.51
CA ALA A 206 8.38 5.06 -8.14
C ALA A 206 7.99 3.98 -7.13
N GLY A 207 7.69 2.76 -7.57
CA GLY A 207 7.37 1.66 -6.68
C GLY A 207 7.18 0.32 -7.37
N VAL A 208 7.08 -0.72 -6.55
CA VAL A 208 6.74 -2.10 -6.94
C VAL A 208 5.65 -2.61 -6.02
N ARG A 209 4.69 -3.33 -6.58
CA ARG A 209 3.64 -4.07 -5.86
C ARG A 209 3.70 -5.53 -6.29
N LEU A 210 3.68 -6.42 -5.30
CA LEU A 210 3.70 -7.88 -5.47
C LEU A 210 2.40 -8.42 -4.90
N ASP A 211 1.47 -8.75 -5.79
CA ASP A 211 0.21 -9.40 -5.44
C ASP A 211 0.47 -10.89 -5.18
N ALA A 212 0.00 -11.36 -4.05
CA ALA A 212 0.00 -12.75 -3.63
C ALA A 212 -1.39 -13.15 -3.09
N ALA A 213 -2.47 -12.46 -3.48
CA ALA A 213 -3.82 -12.72 -2.98
C ALA A 213 -4.34 -14.12 -3.34
N GLY A 214 -3.89 -14.71 -4.46
CA GLY A 214 -4.16 -16.11 -4.80
C GLY A 214 -3.36 -17.12 -3.94
N ARG A 215 -2.33 -16.66 -3.23
CA ARG A 215 -1.55 -17.47 -2.28
C ARG A 215 -1.05 -16.66 -1.08
N PRO A 216 -1.95 -16.19 -0.20
CA PRO A 216 -1.67 -15.11 0.74
C PRO A 216 -0.59 -15.35 1.79
N SER A 217 -0.14 -16.59 1.99
CA SER A 217 0.96 -16.94 2.91
C SER A 217 2.35 -16.95 2.24
N ALA A 218 2.40 -16.98 0.90
CA ALA A 218 3.65 -17.10 0.12
C ALA A 218 4.21 -15.74 -0.33
N PHE A 219 3.89 -14.66 0.38
CA PHE A 219 4.47 -13.34 0.16
C PHE A 219 5.93 -13.30 0.67
N PRO A 220 6.80 -12.43 0.12
CA PRO A 220 8.15 -12.27 0.63
C PRO A 220 8.13 -11.71 2.05
N LYS A 221 9.00 -12.16 2.97
CA LYS A 221 9.08 -11.55 4.31
C LYS A 221 9.76 -10.19 4.30
N ASN A 222 10.90 -10.10 3.63
CA ASN A 222 11.63 -8.87 3.39
C ASN A 222 12.27 -8.94 2.01
N PHE A 223 12.28 -7.82 1.29
CA PHE A 223 12.87 -7.75 -0.03
C PHE A 223 13.49 -6.37 -0.29
N LYS A 224 14.48 -6.36 -1.19
CA LYS A 224 15.00 -5.15 -1.79
C LYS A 224 14.56 -5.05 -3.25
N VAL A 225 14.51 -3.83 -3.75
CA VAL A 225 14.23 -3.50 -5.14
C VAL A 225 15.45 -2.76 -5.72
N GLU A 226 15.88 -3.21 -6.89
CA GLU A 226 16.97 -2.62 -7.65
C GLU A 226 16.49 -2.29 -9.06
N GLY A 227 16.98 -1.18 -9.61
CA GLY A 227 16.70 -0.73 -10.97
C GLY A 227 17.93 -0.79 -11.84
N SER A 228 17.74 -0.91 -13.15
CA SER A 228 18.79 -0.73 -14.15
C SER A 228 18.20 -0.17 -15.45
N VAL A 229 19.00 0.59 -16.19
CA VAL A 229 18.65 1.07 -17.55
C VAL A 229 19.21 0.17 -18.65
N ASP A 230 20.30 -0.56 -18.37
CA ASP A 230 21.09 -1.31 -19.34
C ASP A 230 21.17 -2.82 -19.04
N GLY A 231 20.61 -3.26 -17.90
CA GLY A 231 20.64 -4.65 -17.41
C GLY A 231 22.00 -5.06 -16.81
N LYS A 232 22.98 -4.15 -16.78
CA LYS A 232 24.36 -4.40 -16.34
C LYS A 232 24.70 -3.66 -15.06
N LYS A 233 24.43 -2.35 -15.03
CA LYS A 233 24.65 -1.50 -13.85
C LYS A 233 23.34 -1.36 -13.08
N TRP A 234 23.37 -1.85 -11.84
CA TRP A 234 22.22 -1.86 -10.95
C TRP A 234 22.37 -0.79 -9.87
N PHE A 235 21.27 -0.14 -9.53
CA PHE A 235 21.22 0.84 -8.45
C PHE A 235 20.07 0.52 -7.48
N PRO A 236 20.23 0.85 -6.19
CA PRO A 236 19.17 0.61 -5.21
C PRO A 236 17.98 1.56 -5.46
N LEU A 237 16.78 0.98 -5.35
CA LEU A 237 15.51 1.70 -5.33
C LEU A 237 14.94 1.74 -3.91
N GLY A 238 14.94 0.63 -3.18
CA GLY A 238 14.52 0.59 -1.78
C GLY A 238 14.48 -0.81 -1.18
N THR A 239 14.08 -0.89 0.08
CA THR A 239 13.84 -2.13 0.83
C THR A 239 12.49 -2.02 1.52
N SER A 240 11.74 -3.12 1.60
CA SER A 240 10.48 -3.16 2.33
C SER A 240 10.27 -4.51 3.00
N PRO A 241 9.63 -4.55 4.19
CA PRO A 241 8.96 -5.76 4.61
C PRO A 241 7.85 -6.10 3.62
N GLY A 242 7.61 -7.39 3.40
CA GLY A 242 6.43 -7.81 2.68
C GLY A 242 5.21 -7.91 3.59
N LEU A 243 4.06 -7.98 2.93
CA LEU A 243 2.75 -7.86 3.55
C LEU A 243 1.84 -8.97 3.02
N TYR A 244 0.91 -9.37 3.88
CA TYR A 244 -0.10 -10.37 3.56
C TYR A 244 -0.90 -9.97 2.31
N ALA A 245 -0.98 -10.88 1.34
CA ALA A 245 -1.66 -10.73 0.06
C ALA A 245 -1.14 -9.63 -0.90
N LEU A 246 -0.60 -8.50 -0.42
CA LEU A 246 -0.08 -7.44 -1.28
C LEU A 246 1.14 -6.77 -0.64
N SER A 247 2.34 -7.16 -1.07
CA SER A 247 3.58 -6.50 -0.65
C SER A 247 3.86 -5.28 -1.52
N GLU A 248 4.32 -4.19 -0.92
CA GLU A 248 4.55 -2.93 -1.64
C GLU A 248 5.86 -2.28 -1.21
N ALA A 249 6.61 -1.71 -2.15
CA ALA A 249 7.77 -0.86 -1.89
C ALA A 249 7.66 0.41 -2.73
N TYR A 250 7.68 1.57 -2.08
CA TYR A 250 7.65 2.87 -2.74
C TYR A 250 8.96 3.61 -2.47
N PHE A 251 9.42 4.36 -3.45
CA PHE A 251 10.71 5.04 -3.45
C PHE A 251 10.67 6.28 -4.35
N GLY A 252 11.72 7.11 -4.27
CA GLY A 252 11.87 8.25 -5.18
C GLY A 252 11.97 7.76 -6.63
N ALA A 253 11.23 8.40 -7.53
CA ALA A 253 11.14 7.99 -8.92
C ALA A 253 12.52 7.97 -9.60
N LYS A 254 12.84 6.88 -10.31
CA LYS A 254 14.06 6.75 -11.11
C LYS A 254 13.77 6.08 -12.45
N GLN A 255 14.48 6.50 -13.48
CA GLN A 255 14.43 5.85 -14.80
C GLN A 255 14.97 4.43 -14.71
N ALA A 256 14.15 3.44 -15.03
CA ALA A 256 14.54 2.04 -15.09
C ALA A 256 13.90 1.36 -16.30
N LYS A 257 14.66 0.50 -16.97
CA LYS A 257 14.16 -0.47 -17.94
C LYS A 257 14.04 -1.86 -17.31
N PHE A 258 14.91 -2.18 -16.37
CA PHE A 258 14.91 -3.42 -15.61
C PHE A 258 14.58 -3.11 -14.15
N VAL A 259 13.68 -3.89 -13.58
CA VAL A 259 13.35 -3.84 -12.15
C VAL A 259 13.51 -5.24 -11.59
N LYS A 260 14.28 -5.37 -10.52
CA LYS A 260 14.57 -6.65 -9.87
C LYS A 260 14.21 -6.59 -8.40
N VAL A 261 13.41 -7.56 -7.96
CA VAL A 261 13.10 -7.82 -6.56
C VAL A 261 13.99 -8.94 -6.09
N THR A 262 14.60 -8.79 -4.91
CA THR A 262 15.44 -9.83 -4.30
C THR A 262 15.06 -10.02 -2.84
N LEU A 263 14.82 -11.26 -2.43
CA LEU A 263 14.54 -11.61 -1.03
C LEU A 263 15.78 -11.36 -0.18
N THR A 264 15.62 -10.66 0.93
CA THR A 264 16.72 -10.37 1.86
C THR A 264 16.79 -11.34 3.03
N ASP A 265 15.73 -12.11 3.24
CA ASP A 265 15.60 -13.14 4.28
C ASP A 265 15.07 -14.45 3.70
N ALA A 266 15.19 -15.52 4.49
CA ALA A 266 14.59 -16.82 4.20
C ALA A 266 13.28 -17.01 4.97
N THR A 267 12.36 -17.80 4.41
CA THR A 267 11.10 -18.19 5.05
C THR A 267 10.97 -19.70 4.98
N LYS A 268 11.06 -20.37 6.14
CA LYS A 268 10.98 -21.84 6.20
C LYS A 268 9.59 -22.34 5.85
N GLY A 269 9.52 -23.42 5.07
CA GLY A 269 8.27 -24.13 4.78
C GLY A 269 7.23 -23.33 4.00
N GLN A 270 7.59 -22.17 3.46
CA GLN A 270 6.75 -21.39 2.55
C GLN A 270 7.56 -21.10 1.30
N PRO A 271 7.02 -21.33 0.09
CA PRO A 271 7.62 -20.80 -1.13
C PRO A 271 7.33 -19.30 -1.27
N TRP A 272 7.88 -18.69 -2.31
CA TRP A 272 7.54 -17.34 -2.73
C TRP A 272 6.63 -17.42 -3.96
N ALA A 273 5.47 -16.76 -3.91
CA ALA A 273 4.57 -16.65 -5.03
C ALA A 273 4.31 -15.19 -5.39
N ILE A 274 4.16 -14.95 -6.70
CA ILE A 274 3.71 -13.68 -7.26
C ILE A 274 2.57 -14.01 -8.21
N GLN A 275 1.36 -13.58 -7.86
CA GLN A 275 0.22 -13.56 -8.77
C GLN A 275 0.44 -12.47 -9.82
N GLU A 276 0.77 -11.25 -9.38
CA GLU A 276 1.05 -10.13 -10.26
C GLU A 276 2.13 -9.22 -9.68
N LEU A 277 3.16 -8.94 -10.49
CA LEU A 277 4.06 -7.83 -10.28
C LEU A 277 3.53 -6.62 -11.05
N GLN A 278 3.30 -5.54 -10.31
CA GLN A 278 2.91 -4.25 -10.85
C GLN A 278 3.95 -3.20 -10.48
N LEU A 279 4.18 -2.23 -11.37
CA LEU A 279 5.01 -1.07 -11.07
C LEU A 279 4.12 0.11 -10.69
N VAL A 280 4.67 1.02 -9.89
CA VAL A 280 4.10 2.35 -9.69
C VAL A 280 4.94 3.31 -10.51
N ALA A 281 4.33 4.00 -11.45
CA ALA A 281 5.03 5.04 -12.21
C ALA A 281 4.90 6.40 -11.52
N GLN A 282 5.83 7.30 -11.81
CA GLN A 282 5.67 8.71 -11.45
C GLN A 282 4.57 9.33 -12.32
N LYS A 283 3.76 10.19 -11.72
CA LYS A 283 2.77 10.98 -12.45
C LYS A 283 3.42 12.14 -13.21
#